data_AF-K9AZN0-F1
#
_entry.id   AF-K9AZN0-F1
#
_cell.length_a   1.000
_cell.length_b   1.000
_cell.length_c   1.000
_cell.angle_alpha   90.00
_cell.angle_beta   90.00
_cell.angle_gamma   90.00
#
_symmetry.space_group_name_H-M   'P 1'
#
loop_
_entity.id
_entity.type
_entity.pdbx_description
1 polymer ?
#
loop_
_entity_poly.entity_id
_entity_poly.type
_entity_poly.pdbx_seq_one_letter_code
_entity_poly.pdbx_strand_id
1 'polypeptide(L)'
;MKWLLFLVKQDDKYFIEQAGIGIVPDKAYDKVLPTTEQIARQPEKVYFDGERLRVKTGETLYSIEKLDELDNASIPLENKGAIDDVQIYDVD
;
A
#
# COMPACT_ATOMS: atom_id res chain seq x y z
N MET A 1 6.25 -4.90 12.12
CA MET A 1 4.86 -4.73 11.62
C MET A 1 4.68 -5.57 10.36
N LYS A 2 3.46 -6.03 10.04
CA LYS A 2 3.20 -6.88 8.86
C LYS A 2 2.55 -6.05 7.75
N TRP A 3 3.11 -6.11 6.55
CA TRP A 3 2.52 -5.57 5.33
C TRP A 3 1.60 -6.60 4.70
N LEU A 4 0.43 -6.17 4.26
CA LEU A 4 -0.64 -7.03 3.77
C LEU A 4 -1.14 -6.55 2.41
N LEU A 5 -1.51 -7.50 1.57
CA LEU A 5 -2.34 -7.29 0.39
C LEU A 5 -3.70 -7.92 0.64
N PHE A 6 -4.76 -7.20 0.33
CA PHE A 6 -6.14 -7.66 0.43
C PHE A 6 -6.72 -7.83 -0.97
N LEU A 7 -7.14 -9.06 -1.27
CA LEU A 7 -7.55 -9.45 -2.61
C LEU A 7 -8.99 -9.92 -2.62
N VAL A 8 -9.69 -9.55 -3.69
CA VAL A 8 -11.02 -10.06 -4.03
C VAL A 8 -10.93 -10.94 -5.28
N LYS A 9 -11.77 -11.96 -5.36
CA LYS A 9 -11.84 -12.86 -6.51
C LYS A 9 -13.02 -12.46 -7.40
N GLN A 10 -12.75 -12.13 -8.66
CA GLN A 10 -13.76 -11.85 -9.69
C GLN A 10 -13.39 -12.59 -10.97
N ASP A 11 -14.36 -13.27 -11.60
CA ASP A 11 -14.14 -14.01 -12.86
C ASP A 11 -12.90 -14.92 -12.85
N ASP A 12 -12.75 -15.69 -11.76
CA ASP A 12 -11.60 -16.58 -11.50
C ASP A 12 -10.22 -15.91 -11.39
N LYS A 13 -10.17 -14.58 -11.26
CA LYS A 13 -8.95 -13.81 -11.08
C LYS A 13 -8.95 -13.08 -9.74
N TYR A 14 -7.76 -12.94 -9.16
CA TYR A 14 -7.56 -12.17 -7.95
C TYR A 14 -7.17 -10.72 -8.29
N PHE A 15 -7.85 -9.77 -7.66
CA PHE A 15 -7.59 -8.35 -7.77
C PHE A 15 -7.18 -7.80 -6.42
N ILE A 16 -6.07 -7.06 -6.37
CA ILE A 16 -5.61 -6.38 -5.16
C ILE A 16 -6.44 -5.11 -5.02
N GLU A 17 -7.30 -5.05 -4.01
CA GLU A 17 -8.11 -3.86 -3.72
C GLU A 17 -7.47 -2.95 -2.67
N GLN A 18 -6.67 -3.52 -1.78
CA GLN A 18 -6.01 -2.75 -0.73
C GLN A 18 -4.63 -3.32 -0.40
N ALA A 19 -3.70 -2.45 -0.02
CA ALA A 19 -2.36 -2.82 0.37
C ALA A 19 -1.82 -1.84 1.41
N GLY A 20 -1.06 -2.35 2.38
CA GLY A 20 -0.40 -1.50 3.37
C GLY A 20 -0.12 -2.18 4.70
N ILE A 21 0.12 -1.36 5.73
CA ILE A 21 0.56 -1.77 7.05
C ILE A 21 -0.50 -1.45 8.10
N GLY A 22 -0.78 -2.39 9.00
CA GLY A 22 -1.72 -2.16 10.11
C GLY A 22 -3.17 -1.87 9.68
N ILE A 23 -3.54 -2.27 8.46
CA ILE A 23 -4.87 -2.05 7.92
C ILE A 23 -5.89 -2.93 8.65
N VAL A 24 -6.97 -2.32 9.12
CA VAL A 24 -8.16 -3.01 9.60
C VAL A 24 -9.14 -3.12 8.42
N PRO A 25 -9.52 -4.32 7.99
CA PRO A 25 -10.42 -4.49 6.85
C PRO A 25 -11.83 -4.01 7.20
N ASP A 26 -12.41 -3.13 6.37
CA ASP A 26 -13.80 -2.66 6.50
C ASP A 26 -14.82 -3.63 5.87
N LYS A 27 -14.34 -4.53 5.00
CA LYS A 27 -15.14 -5.53 4.30
C LYS A 27 -14.45 -6.90 4.29
N ALA A 28 -15.21 -7.92 3.86
CA ALA A 28 -14.67 -9.25 3.65
C ALA A 28 -13.83 -9.30 2.36
N TYR A 29 -12.68 -9.96 2.44
CA TYR A 29 -11.79 -10.22 1.31
C TYR A 29 -11.66 -11.73 1.11
N ASP A 30 -11.55 -12.17 -0.14
CA ASP A 30 -11.37 -13.58 -0.48
C ASP A 30 -10.00 -14.11 -0.03
N LYS A 31 -8.99 -13.25 -0.02
CA LYS A 31 -7.62 -13.62 0.35
C LYS A 31 -6.85 -12.43 0.92
N VAL A 32 -6.06 -12.69 1.96
CA VAL A 32 -5.11 -11.73 2.54
C VAL A 32 -3.72 -12.35 2.48
N LEU A 33 -2.78 -11.65 1.86
CA LEU A 33 -1.41 -12.13 1.66
C LEU A 33 -0.42 -11.27 2.44
N PRO A 34 0.43 -11.88 3.29
CA PRO A 34 1.58 -11.18 3.84
C PRO A 34 2.58 -10.86 2.73
N THR A 35 3.15 -9.65 2.77
CA THR A 35 4.08 -9.17 1.76
C THR A 35 5.18 -8.29 2.37
N THR A 36 6.01 -7.68 1.53
CA THR A 36 7.01 -6.68 1.92
C THR A 36 6.47 -5.26 1.72
N GLU A 37 7.09 -4.30 2.40
CA GLU A 37 6.80 -2.87 2.19
C GLU A 37 6.90 -2.47 0.71
N GLN A 38 7.96 -2.94 0.04
CA GLN A 38 8.25 -2.63 -1.35
C GLN A 38 7.10 -2.98 -2.29
N ILE A 39 6.43 -4.10 -2.03
CA ILE A 39 5.29 -4.57 -2.82
C ILE A 39 4.01 -3.86 -2.36
N ALA A 40 3.80 -3.70 -1.06
CA ALA A 40 2.59 -3.08 -0.54
C ALA A 40 2.45 -1.59 -0.92
N ARG A 41 3.56 -0.89 -1.17
CA ARG A 41 3.59 0.49 -1.69
C ARG A 41 3.47 0.60 -3.22
N GLN A 42 3.52 -0.54 -3.93
CA GLN A 42 3.42 -0.60 -5.39
C GLN A 42 2.45 -1.71 -5.85
N PRO A 43 1.23 -1.80 -5.27
CA PRO A 43 0.31 -2.91 -5.54
C PRO A 43 -0.11 -2.97 -7.02
N GLU A 44 -0.12 -1.84 -7.73
CA GLU A 44 -0.45 -1.76 -9.15
C GLU A 44 0.55 -2.47 -10.07
N LYS A 45 1.79 -2.69 -9.62
CA LYS A 45 2.85 -3.33 -10.41
C LYS A 45 2.89 -4.85 -10.30
N VAL A 46 2.10 -5.40 -9.39
CA VAL A 46 2.07 -6.83 -9.12
C VAL A 46 0.68 -7.41 -9.37
N TYR A 47 0.63 -8.73 -9.48
CA TYR A 47 -0.61 -9.49 -9.50
C TYR A 47 -0.37 -10.84 -8.83
N PHE A 48 -1.45 -11.48 -8.39
CA PHE A 48 -1.40 -12.82 -7.81
C PHE A 48 -1.90 -13.83 -8.84
N ASP A 49 -1.07 -14.80 -9.21
CA ASP A 49 -1.37 -15.79 -10.26
C ASP A 49 -2.23 -16.98 -9.77
N GLY A 50 -2.62 -16.98 -8.48
CA GLY A 50 -3.31 -18.09 -7.81
C GLY A 50 -2.41 -18.82 -6.83
N GLU A 51 -1.10 -18.80 -7.04
CA GLU A 51 -0.09 -19.46 -6.19
C GLU A 51 0.92 -18.46 -5.61
N ARG A 52 1.40 -17.50 -6.41
CA ARG A 52 2.49 -16.58 -6.08
C ARG A 52 2.20 -15.15 -6.55
N LEU A 53 2.82 -14.19 -5.87
CA LEU A 53 2.88 -12.81 -6.36
C LEU A 53 3.90 -12.71 -7.49
N ARG A 54 3.50 -12.04 -8.57
CA ARG A 54 4.30 -11.81 -9.77
C ARG A 54 4.29 -10.33 -10.10
N VAL A 55 5.42 -9.84 -10.61
CA VAL A 55 5.50 -8.50 -11.20
C VAL A 55 4.88 -8.56 -12.59
N LYS A 56 4.08 -7.57 -12.94
CA LYS A 56 3.48 -7.45 -14.28
C LYS A 56 4.58 -7.31 -15.33
N THR A 57 4.34 -7.85 -16.53
CA THR A 57 5.31 -7.78 -17.63
C THR A 57 5.63 -6.33 -17.97
N GLY A 58 6.92 -6.00 -18.00
CA GLY A 58 7.41 -4.64 -18.29
C GLY A 58 7.57 -3.74 -17.07
N GLU A 59 7.03 -4.15 -15.91
CA GLU A 59 7.17 -3.39 -14.66
C GLU A 59 8.44 -3.77 -13.90
N THR A 60 8.99 -2.81 -13.16
CA THR A 60 10.04 -3.03 -12.17
C THR A 60 9.64 -2.40 -10.85
N LEU A 61 9.90 -3.10 -9.74
CA LEU A 61 9.69 -2.57 -8.41
C LEU A 61 10.79 -1.60 -8.04
N TYR A 62 10.42 -0.40 -7.61
CA TYR A 62 11.37 0.54 -7.03
C TYR A 62 11.90 0.01 -5.70
N SER A 63 13.12 0.40 -5.35
CA SER A 63 13.69 0.23 -4.00
C SER A 63 12.94 1.11 -3.00
N ILE A 64 13.00 0.74 -1.72
CA ILE A 64 12.40 1.52 -0.62
C ILE A 64 12.91 2.97 -0.62
N GLU A 65 14.23 3.15 -0.73
CA GLU A 65 14.85 4.49 -0.79
C GLU A 65 14.25 5.36 -1.90
N LYS A 66 14.00 4.76 -3.08
CA LYS A 66 13.41 5.48 -4.21
C LYS A 66 11.95 5.85 -3.97
N LEU A 67 11.20 4.98 -3.29
CA LEU A 67 9.83 5.27 -2.89
C LEU A 67 9.80 6.41 -1.88
N ASP A 68 10.69 6.40 -0.90
CA ASP A 68 10.79 7.49 0.08
C ASP A 68 11.16 8.82 -0.56
N GLU A 69 12.05 8.83 -1.55
CA GLU A 69 12.32 10.05 -2.34
C GLU A 69 11.07 10.59 -3.04
N LEU A 70 10.26 9.70 -3.64
CA LEU A 70 9.04 10.08 -4.38
C LEU A 70 7.95 10.62 -3.44
N ASP A 71 7.78 10.00 -2.28
CA ASP A 71 6.87 10.48 -1.24
C ASP A 71 7.31 11.86 -0.73
N ASN A 72 8.60 12.03 -0.41
CA ASN A 72 9.15 13.30 0.05
C ASN A 72 9.12 14.41 -1.01
N ALA A 73 9.25 14.06 -2.30
CA ALA A 73 9.15 15.01 -3.41
C ALA A 73 7.71 15.46 -3.68
N SER A 74 6.72 14.66 -3.28
CA SER A 74 5.29 14.99 -3.43
C SER A 74 4.77 15.92 -2.32
N ILE A 75 5.55 16.18 -1.27
CA ILE A 75 5.24 17.18 -0.26
C ILE A 75 5.70 18.55 -0.80
N PRO A 76 4.79 19.50 -1.10
CA PRO A 76 5.20 20.85 -1.49
C PRO A 76 6.11 21.43 -0.40
N LEU A 77 7.24 22.00 -0.83
CA LEU A 77 8.30 22.54 0.04
C LEU A 77 7.76 23.57 1.06
N GLU A 78 6.58 24.13 0.83
CA GLU A 78 5.87 25.05 1.72
C GLU A 78 5.33 24.42 3.02
N ASN A 79 5.35 23.09 3.17
CA ASN A 79 4.95 22.39 4.41
C ASN A 79 6.11 21.71 5.17
N LYS A 80 7.37 22.08 4.89
CA LYS A 80 8.53 21.68 5.72
C LYS A 80 8.80 22.66 6.87
N GLY A 81 7.73 23.15 7.50
CA GLY A 81 7.79 24.00 8.69
C GLY A 81 6.51 23.86 9.51
N ALA A 82 6.66 23.49 10.78
CA ALA A 82 5.65 23.42 11.83
C ALA A 82 4.61 22.27 11.74
N ILE A 83 4.97 21.10 12.26
CA ILE A 83 4.03 20.38 13.15
C ILE A 83 4.05 21.10 14.50
N ASP A 84 3.38 22.24 14.58
CA ASP A 84 2.96 22.81 15.87
C ASP A 84 1.66 22.08 16.26
N ASP A 85 1.73 21.34 17.36
CA ASP A 85 0.63 20.97 18.25
C ASP A 85 -0.75 20.75 17.57
N VAL A 86 -1.00 19.54 17.04
CA VAL A 86 -2.37 19.14 16.70
C VAL A 86 -3.15 18.98 18.01
N GLN A 87 -3.82 20.05 18.43
CA GLN A 87 -4.80 19.99 19.52
C GLN A 87 -6.07 19.30 19.01
N ILE A 88 -6.29 18.08 19.51
CA ILE A 88 -7.54 17.36 19.32
C ILE A 88 -8.60 18.03 20.21
N TYR A 89 -9.66 18.56 19.60
CA TYR A 89 -10.83 19.04 20.32
C TYR A 89 -11.85 17.90 20.45
N ASP A 90 -12.29 17.66 21.69
CA ASP A 90 -13.45 16.83 22.00
C ASP A 90 -14.71 17.58 21.52
N VAL A 91 -15.56 16.93 20.73
CA VAL A 91 -16.88 17.45 20.35
C VAL A 91 -17.93 16.74 21.20
N ASP A 92 -18.62 17.52 22.03
CA ASP A 92 -19.77 17.10 22.87
C ASP A 92 -20.95 16.60 22.03
#